data_AF-A0A661JUB9-F1
#
_entry.id   AF-A0A661JUB9-F1
#
_cell.length_a   1.000
_cell.length_b   1.000
_cell.length_c   1.000
_cell.angle_alpha   90.00
_cell.angle_beta   90.00
_cell.angle_gamma   90.00
#
_symmetry.space_group_name_H-M   'P 1'
#
loop_
_entity.id
_entity.type
_entity.pdbx_description
1 polymer ?
#
loop_
_entity_poly.entity_id
_entity_poly.type
_entity_poly.pdbx_seq_one_letter_code
_entity_poly.pdbx_strand_id
1 'polypeptide(L)'
;MKGKVAIIWMVVLILLFPSCGRKGRVATKVPPDPEPLYLEGLKLFNRGKYKKAEEIFTRVQNYFPGDRVFAPKAELRVADCYFMRKEYPEAITRYTEFKKHHPFHPDVPYAEYQIALAHFKQIRSKDRDQEETRKALVAFQRVLSSYPGTIFAEKAREKVEFCKRRLLEHELYISRFYMKKKKYPAVEKRLKAALLAYGGTEKEDELLYLLALSLLKQKKEAEAAAYLRHLSKNYPKSRYRGKAEERLARIKVKEVPEILIIARGSAAVPEEIVFGRPKITALRHERIEEKETDFWSGDVKLEGWGITLRCDTLTAKERMGRMVEMSAWGDVKVKSGSKEIFCGRASIDLEEKVMVMEENPRIIGGGTVRRAEKMILHLDSGLLEVIKEKPAEGM
;
A
#
# COMPACT_ATOMS: atom_id res chain seq x y z
N MET A 1 -48.79 -23.06 63.72
CA MET A 1 -48.90 -23.67 62.37
C MET A 1 -48.01 -23.01 61.30
N LYS A 2 -47.59 -21.74 61.44
CA LYS A 2 -46.78 -21.05 60.40
C LYS A 2 -45.35 -21.60 60.19
N GLY A 3 -44.71 -22.15 61.24
CA GLY A 3 -43.35 -22.72 61.14
C GLY A 3 -43.26 -24.07 60.41
N LYS A 4 -44.30 -24.91 60.50
CA LYS A 4 -44.32 -26.23 59.84
C LYS A 4 -44.49 -26.10 58.32
N VAL A 5 -45.24 -25.09 57.87
CA VAL A 5 -45.40 -24.79 56.43
C VAL A 5 -44.09 -24.28 55.83
N ALA A 6 -43.34 -23.44 56.53
CA ALA A 6 -42.04 -22.94 56.06
C ALA A 6 -40.99 -24.06 55.87
N ILE A 7 -40.98 -25.07 56.75
CA ILE A 7 -40.08 -26.22 56.65
C ILE A 7 -40.45 -27.11 55.45
N ILE A 8 -41.75 -27.31 55.19
CA ILE A 8 -42.23 -28.07 54.03
C ILE A 8 -41.84 -27.37 52.72
N TRP A 9 -41.97 -26.04 52.64
CA TRP A 9 -41.53 -25.27 51.47
C TRP A 9 -40.00 -25.29 51.27
N MET A 10 -39.22 -25.34 52.35
CA MET A 10 -37.75 -25.42 52.27
C MET A 10 -37.26 -26.79 51.78
N VAL A 11 -37.92 -27.88 52.18
CA VAL A 11 -37.59 -29.26 51.73
C VAL A 11 -37.99 -29.48 50.26
N VAL A 12 -39.13 -28.92 49.83
CA VAL A 12 -39.56 -28.98 48.42
C VAL A 12 -38.62 -28.18 47.51
N LEU A 13 -38.04 -27.08 47.99
CA LEU A 13 -37.07 -26.29 47.22
C LEU A 13 -35.73 -27.00 47.02
N ILE A 14 -35.31 -27.85 47.98
CA ILE A 14 -34.07 -28.63 47.89
C ILE A 14 -34.22 -29.82 46.93
N LEU A 15 -35.43 -30.38 46.79
CA LEU A 15 -35.73 -31.50 45.89
C LEU A 15 -35.88 -31.08 44.41
N LEU A 16 -35.94 -29.78 44.11
CA LEU A 16 -36.06 -29.24 42.75
C LEU A 16 -34.72 -28.90 42.07
N PHE A 17 -33.58 -29.22 42.70
CA PHE A 17 -32.28 -29.14 42.04
C PHE A 17 -31.87 -30.52 41.51
N PRO A 18 -32.14 -30.87 40.23
CA PRO A 18 -31.51 -32.02 39.62
C PRO A 18 -30.01 -31.76 39.52
N SER A 19 -29.24 -32.36 40.43
CA SER A 19 -27.79 -32.47 40.33
C SER A 19 -27.42 -33.42 39.20
N CYS A 20 -27.53 -32.94 37.96
CA CYS A 20 -26.94 -33.57 36.80
C CYS A 20 -25.58 -32.93 36.54
N GLY A 21 -24.59 -33.37 37.32
CA GLY A 21 -23.21 -32.91 37.25
C GLY A 21 -22.19 -34.02 37.05
N ARG A 22 -22.56 -35.20 36.52
CA ARG A 22 -21.58 -36.23 36.15
C ARG A 22 -20.96 -35.88 34.79
N LYS A 23 -20.10 -34.85 34.76
CA LYS A 23 -19.09 -34.74 33.70
C LYS A 23 -18.11 -35.87 33.90
N GLY A 24 -18.37 -37.01 33.27
CA GLY A 24 -17.34 -38.01 33.04
C GLY A 24 -16.17 -37.29 32.37
N ARG A 25 -15.07 -37.11 33.10
CA ARG A 25 -13.79 -36.79 32.48
C ARG A 25 -13.47 -38.00 31.62
N VAL A 26 -13.85 -37.94 30.35
CA VAL A 26 -13.26 -38.82 29.34
C VAL A 26 -11.79 -38.45 29.37
N ALA A 27 -10.99 -39.24 30.09
CA ALA A 27 -9.55 -39.20 29.99
C ALA A 27 -9.24 -39.61 28.56
N THR A 28 -9.23 -38.64 27.65
CA THR A 28 -8.74 -38.82 26.29
C THR A 28 -7.27 -39.19 26.46
N LYS A 29 -6.95 -40.49 26.34
CA LYS A 29 -5.58 -40.96 26.28
C LYS A 29 -4.87 -40.12 25.22
N VAL A 30 -3.89 -39.34 25.66
CA VAL A 30 -3.02 -38.59 24.76
C VAL A 30 -2.32 -39.64 23.89
N PRO A 31 -2.43 -39.57 22.55
CA PRO A 31 -1.72 -40.49 21.68
C PRO A 31 -0.21 -40.39 21.92
N PRO A 32 0.58 -41.45 21.68
CA PRO A 32 2.03 -41.40 21.83
C PRO A 32 2.70 -40.58 20.71
N ASP A 33 2.04 -40.43 19.55
CA ASP A 33 2.58 -39.78 18.35
C ASP A 33 1.61 -38.69 17.85
N PRO A 34 2.09 -37.47 17.51
CA PRO A 34 1.27 -36.42 16.89
C PRO A 34 0.73 -36.75 15.50
N GLU A 35 1.41 -37.59 14.70
CA GLU A 35 1.08 -37.79 13.29
C GLU A 35 -0.36 -38.30 13.06
N PRO A 36 -0.84 -39.39 13.70
CA PRO A 36 -2.18 -39.90 13.48
C PRO A 36 -3.27 -38.87 13.78
N LEU A 37 -3.08 -38.07 14.82
CA LEU A 37 -4.00 -37.01 15.23
C LEU A 37 -4.01 -35.87 14.21
N TYR A 38 -2.84 -35.47 13.72
CA TYR A 38 -2.73 -34.46 12.65
C TYR A 38 -3.41 -34.94 11.36
N LEU A 39 -3.20 -36.20 10.95
CA LEU A 39 -3.82 -36.80 9.77
C LEU A 39 -5.35 -36.89 9.91
N GLU A 40 -5.87 -37.15 11.11
CA GLU A 40 -7.32 -37.08 11.39
C GLU A 40 -7.87 -35.67 11.14
N GLY A 41 -7.17 -34.64 11.64
CA GLY A 41 -7.50 -33.24 11.38
C GLY A 41 -7.55 -32.93 9.89
N LEU A 42 -6.55 -33.38 9.12
CA LEU A 42 -6.52 -33.22 7.66
C LEU A 42 -7.69 -33.92 6.96
N LYS A 43 -8.05 -35.15 7.38
CA LYS A 43 -9.21 -35.85 6.82
C LYS A 43 -10.51 -35.06 7.05
N LEU A 44 -10.67 -34.46 8.22
CA LEU A 44 -11.83 -33.60 8.53
C LEU A 44 -11.81 -32.31 7.72
N PHE A 45 -10.65 -31.67 7.61
CA PHE A 45 -10.45 -30.45 6.83
C PHE A 45 -10.83 -30.67 5.36
N ASN A 46 -10.32 -31.74 4.74
CA ASN A 46 -10.58 -32.09 3.35
C ASN A 46 -12.06 -32.46 3.09
N ARG A 47 -12.79 -32.87 4.12
CA ARG A 47 -14.25 -33.12 4.07
C ARG A 47 -15.08 -31.85 4.34
N GLY A 48 -14.44 -30.68 4.44
CA GLY A 48 -15.11 -29.42 4.74
C GLY A 48 -15.58 -29.27 6.19
N LYS A 49 -15.20 -30.18 7.09
CA LYS A 49 -15.61 -30.15 8.51
C LYS A 49 -14.65 -29.27 9.32
N TYR A 50 -14.52 -27.99 8.93
CA TYR A 50 -13.47 -27.09 9.43
C TYR A 50 -13.48 -26.88 10.95
N LYS A 51 -14.66 -26.77 11.57
CA LYS A 51 -14.74 -26.63 13.04
C LYS A 51 -14.21 -27.86 13.79
N LYS A 52 -14.52 -29.07 13.29
CA LYS A 52 -13.99 -30.31 13.88
C LYS A 52 -12.49 -30.47 13.59
N ALA A 53 -12.06 -30.08 12.40
CA ALA A 53 -10.65 -30.10 12.04
C ALA A 53 -9.83 -29.16 12.94
N GLU A 54 -10.32 -27.93 13.16
CA GLU A 54 -9.75 -26.96 14.10
C GLU A 54 -9.59 -27.58 15.51
N GLU A 55 -10.66 -28.18 16.06
CA GLU A 55 -10.61 -28.85 17.36
C GLU A 55 -9.50 -29.92 17.44
N ILE A 56 -9.32 -30.70 16.37
CA ILE A 56 -8.27 -31.72 16.30
C ILE A 56 -6.87 -31.08 16.18
N PHE A 57 -6.68 -30.08 15.32
CA PHE A 57 -5.39 -29.39 15.20
C PHE A 57 -5.00 -28.68 16.50
N THR A 58 -5.94 -28.04 17.19
CA THR A 58 -5.68 -27.44 18.52
C THR A 58 -5.29 -28.51 19.55
N ARG A 59 -5.86 -29.73 19.49
CA ARG A 59 -5.40 -30.84 20.34
C ARG A 59 -3.96 -31.25 20.02
N VAL A 60 -3.55 -31.26 18.75
CA VAL A 60 -2.13 -31.52 18.39
C VAL A 60 -1.22 -30.49 19.06
N GLN A 61 -1.56 -29.20 18.98
CA GLN A 61 -0.77 -28.14 19.62
C GLN A 61 -0.70 -28.29 21.16
N ASN A 62 -1.82 -28.66 21.80
CA ASN A 62 -1.90 -28.77 23.25
C ASN A 62 -1.20 -30.03 23.80
N TYR A 63 -1.29 -31.16 23.08
CA TYR A 63 -0.68 -32.41 23.50
C TYR A 63 0.80 -32.50 23.17
N PHE A 64 1.23 -31.86 22.07
CA PHE A 64 2.60 -31.93 21.56
C PHE A 64 3.21 -30.55 21.31
N PRO A 65 3.24 -29.62 22.29
CA PRO A 65 3.71 -28.25 22.08
C PRO A 65 5.20 -28.16 21.69
N GLY A 66 6.01 -29.15 22.07
CA GLY A 66 7.45 -29.22 21.75
C GLY A 66 7.77 -29.92 20.42
N ASP A 67 6.77 -30.47 19.72
CA ASP A 67 7.01 -31.15 18.45
C ASP A 67 7.35 -30.12 17.36
N ARG A 68 8.51 -30.31 16.71
CA ARG A 68 9.05 -29.33 15.75
C ARG A 68 8.42 -29.40 14.36
N VAL A 69 7.63 -30.45 14.08
CA VAL A 69 7.13 -30.73 12.73
C VAL A 69 5.61 -30.53 12.66
N PHE A 70 4.87 -31.20 13.54
CA PHE A 70 3.42 -31.25 13.55
C PHE A 70 2.79 -30.11 14.34
N ALA A 71 3.42 -29.60 15.40
CA ALA A 71 2.84 -28.47 16.15
C ALA A 71 2.74 -27.19 15.29
N PRO A 72 3.79 -26.75 14.56
CA PRO A 72 3.69 -25.60 13.65
C PRO A 72 2.71 -25.86 12.49
N LYS A 73 2.72 -27.07 11.92
CA LYS A 73 1.77 -27.47 10.86
C LYS A 73 0.32 -27.43 11.36
N ALA A 74 0.06 -27.86 12.58
CA ALA A 74 -1.27 -27.82 13.18
C ALA A 74 -1.71 -26.37 13.43
N GLU A 75 -0.82 -25.53 13.94
CA GLU A 75 -1.08 -24.08 14.13
C GLU A 75 -1.48 -23.41 12.82
N LEU A 76 -0.73 -23.66 11.75
CA LEU A 76 -1.06 -23.13 10.43
C LEU A 76 -2.41 -23.64 9.91
N ARG A 77 -2.73 -24.92 10.16
CA ARG A 77 -4.02 -25.51 9.77
C ARG A 77 -5.21 -24.99 10.59
N VAL A 78 -5.00 -24.58 11.84
CA VAL A 78 -6.01 -23.84 12.61
C VAL A 78 -6.35 -22.53 11.89
N ALA A 79 -5.35 -21.77 11.46
CA ALA A 79 -5.57 -20.54 10.68
C ALA A 79 -6.32 -20.82 9.36
N ASP A 80 -5.96 -21.88 8.65
CA ASP A 80 -6.68 -22.32 7.44
C ASP A 80 -8.15 -22.66 7.72
N CYS A 81 -8.48 -23.26 8.88
CA CYS A 81 -9.87 -23.56 9.25
C CYS A 81 -10.72 -22.29 9.37
N TYR A 82 -10.20 -21.25 10.03
CA TYR A 82 -10.87 -19.94 10.10
C TYR A 82 -11.04 -19.33 8.70
N PHE A 83 -9.98 -19.38 7.89
CA PHE A 83 -10.03 -18.86 6.52
C PHE A 83 -11.11 -19.54 5.67
N MET A 84 -11.19 -20.87 5.74
CA MET A 84 -12.16 -21.66 4.99
C MET A 84 -13.61 -21.47 5.47
N ARG A 85 -13.79 -21.12 6.75
CA ARG A 85 -15.08 -20.69 7.32
C ARG A 85 -15.44 -19.23 6.97
N LYS A 86 -14.56 -18.51 6.26
CA LYS A 86 -14.68 -17.08 5.92
C LYS A 86 -14.64 -16.16 7.15
N GLU A 87 -14.09 -16.65 8.25
CA GLU A 87 -13.80 -15.89 9.47
C GLU A 87 -12.43 -15.23 9.29
N TYR A 88 -12.40 -14.26 8.37
CA TYR A 88 -11.16 -13.64 7.91
C TYR A 88 -10.40 -12.86 9.01
N PRO A 89 -11.05 -12.08 9.91
CA PRO A 89 -10.36 -11.42 11.00
C PRO A 89 -9.62 -12.39 11.95
N GLU A 90 -10.27 -13.51 12.28
CA GLU A 90 -9.70 -14.57 13.09
C GLU A 90 -8.56 -15.27 12.35
N ALA A 91 -8.75 -15.57 11.06
CA ALA A 91 -7.70 -16.16 10.22
C ALA A 91 -6.45 -15.26 10.16
N ILE A 92 -6.61 -13.95 9.96
CA ILE A 92 -5.51 -12.98 9.95
C ILE A 92 -4.73 -13.03 11.27
N THR A 93 -5.45 -13.03 12.39
CA THR A 93 -4.85 -13.14 13.72
C THR A 93 -4.02 -14.43 13.83
N ARG A 94 -4.59 -15.58 13.47
CA ARG A 94 -3.90 -16.89 13.56
C ARG A 94 -2.69 -17.01 12.64
N TYR A 95 -2.76 -16.54 11.40
CA TYR A 95 -1.60 -16.53 10.51
C TYR A 95 -0.50 -15.58 11.03
N THR A 96 -0.88 -14.46 11.63
CA THR A 96 0.08 -13.51 12.23
C THR A 96 0.78 -14.11 13.44
N GLU A 97 0.04 -14.82 14.30
CA GLU A 97 0.58 -15.60 15.42
C GLU A 97 1.58 -16.65 14.92
N PHE A 98 1.20 -17.46 13.92
CA PHE A 98 2.09 -18.46 13.33
C PHE A 98 3.41 -17.85 12.86
N LYS A 99 3.37 -16.72 12.15
CA LYS A 99 4.58 -16.00 11.71
C LYS A 99 5.43 -15.49 12.86
N LYS A 100 4.80 -15.08 13.96
CA LYS A 100 5.49 -14.60 15.16
C LYS A 100 6.16 -15.74 15.92
N HIS A 101 5.47 -16.88 16.06
CA HIS A 101 5.99 -18.05 16.74
C HIS A 101 7.05 -18.79 15.92
N HIS A 102 6.91 -18.83 14.58
CA HIS A 102 7.76 -19.62 13.68
C HIS A 102 8.35 -18.78 12.52
N PRO A 103 9.14 -17.72 12.80
CA PRO A 103 9.59 -16.76 11.79
C PRO A 103 10.48 -17.34 10.68
N PHE A 104 11.13 -18.48 10.92
CA PHE A 104 12.00 -19.16 9.95
C PHE A 104 11.36 -20.39 9.30
N HIS A 105 10.07 -20.65 9.55
CA HIS A 105 9.40 -21.81 8.99
C HIS A 105 9.21 -21.65 7.47
N PRO A 106 9.38 -22.72 6.66
CA PRO A 106 9.26 -22.64 5.20
C PRO A 106 7.88 -22.18 4.70
N ASP A 107 6.83 -22.35 5.51
CA ASP A 107 5.46 -21.90 5.20
C ASP A 107 5.14 -20.45 5.63
N VAL A 108 6.11 -19.68 6.14
CA VAL A 108 5.92 -18.25 6.44
C VAL A 108 5.47 -17.43 5.19
N PRO A 109 6.02 -17.64 3.98
CA PRO A 109 5.53 -17.00 2.77
C PRO A 109 4.05 -17.34 2.46
N TYR A 110 3.63 -18.58 2.74
CA TYR A 110 2.24 -18.99 2.59
C TYR A 110 1.34 -18.24 3.59
N ALA A 111 1.72 -18.20 4.87
CA ALA A 111 0.96 -17.50 5.89
C ALA A 111 0.82 -16.00 5.57
N GLU A 112 1.88 -15.35 5.09
CA GLU A 112 1.84 -13.93 4.69
C GLU A 112 0.90 -13.70 3.50
N TYR A 113 0.94 -14.59 2.52
CA TYR A 113 0.02 -14.55 1.39
C TYR A 113 -1.43 -14.73 1.83
N GLN A 114 -1.70 -15.64 2.78
CA GLN A 114 -3.05 -15.89 3.29
C GLN A 114 -3.59 -14.71 4.10
N ILE A 115 -2.76 -13.98 4.85
CA ILE A 115 -3.15 -12.70 5.49
C ILE A 115 -3.60 -11.71 4.41
N ALA A 116 -2.79 -11.52 3.37
CA ALA A 116 -3.13 -10.63 2.27
C ALA A 116 -4.43 -11.05 1.55
N LEU A 117 -4.60 -12.37 1.34
CA LEU A 117 -5.79 -12.92 0.73
C LEU A 117 -7.03 -12.78 1.61
N ALA A 118 -6.90 -12.87 2.93
CA ALA A 118 -8.02 -12.68 3.86
C ALA A 118 -8.56 -11.24 3.81
N HIS A 119 -7.68 -10.23 3.76
CA HIS A 119 -8.09 -8.85 3.46
C HIS A 119 -8.72 -8.73 2.07
N PHE A 120 -8.11 -9.37 1.06
CA PHE A 120 -8.63 -9.34 -0.31
C PHE A 120 -10.06 -9.89 -0.42
N LYS A 121 -10.39 -10.94 0.33
CA LYS A 121 -11.73 -11.55 0.35
C LYS A 121 -12.78 -10.65 1.00
N GLN A 122 -12.38 -9.63 1.75
CA GLN A 122 -13.25 -8.64 2.38
C GLN A 122 -13.45 -7.38 1.52
N ILE A 123 -12.80 -7.29 0.35
CA ILE A 123 -12.95 -6.15 -0.57
C ILE A 123 -14.40 -5.99 -1.03
N ARG A 124 -14.92 -4.77 -0.89
CA ARG A 124 -16.27 -4.37 -1.33
C ARG A 124 -16.23 -3.68 -2.70
N SER A 125 -17.41 -3.35 -3.22
CA SER A 125 -17.55 -2.61 -4.48
C SER A 125 -16.93 -1.22 -4.40
N LYS A 126 -16.54 -0.65 -5.55
CA LYS A 126 -15.84 0.64 -5.68
C LYS A 126 -16.57 1.85 -5.05
N ASP A 127 -17.86 1.76 -4.81
CA ASP A 127 -18.69 2.81 -4.20
C ASP A 127 -18.74 2.72 -2.67
N ARG A 128 -18.19 1.66 -2.07
CA ARG A 128 -18.12 1.43 -0.62
C ARG A 128 -16.75 1.79 -0.07
N ASP A 129 -16.61 1.72 1.25
CA ASP A 129 -15.33 1.87 1.92
C ASP A 129 -14.28 0.87 1.38
N GLN A 130 -13.04 1.35 1.28
CA GLN A 130 -11.91 0.65 0.65
C GLN A 130 -10.78 0.31 1.64
N GLU A 131 -11.04 0.32 2.94
CA GLU A 131 -10.04 -0.01 3.96
C GLU A 131 -9.41 -1.40 3.71
N GLU A 132 -10.24 -2.41 3.52
CA GLU A 132 -9.76 -3.78 3.25
C GLU A 132 -9.00 -3.89 1.92
N THR A 133 -9.36 -3.09 0.91
CA THR A 133 -8.60 -3.01 -0.34
C THR A 133 -7.18 -2.45 -0.12
N ARG A 134 -7.04 -1.41 0.72
CA ARG A 134 -5.74 -0.83 1.08
C ARG A 134 -4.91 -1.81 1.91
N LYS A 135 -5.51 -2.45 2.92
CA LYS A 135 -4.83 -3.47 3.74
C LYS A 135 -4.34 -4.64 2.88
N ALA A 136 -5.19 -5.15 1.99
CA ALA A 136 -4.82 -6.22 1.06
C ALA A 136 -3.64 -5.81 0.17
N LEU A 137 -3.67 -4.59 -0.39
CA LEU A 137 -2.60 -4.07 -1.23
C LEU A 137 -1.25 -4.00 -0.50
N VAL A 138 -1.23 -3.44 0.71
CA VAL A 138 -0.01 -3.37 1.55
C VAL A 138 0.49 -4.78 1.87
N ALA A 139 -0.40 -5.68 2.24
CA ALA A 139 -0.04 -7.06 2.58
C ALA A 139 0.53 -7.82 1.36
N PHE A 140 -0.08 -7.71 0.17
CA PHE A 140 0.47 -8.33 -1.04
C PHE A 140 1.80 -7.70 -1.47
N GLN A 141 1.96 -6.38 -1.35
CA GLN A 141 3.25 -5.74 -1.61
C GLN A 141 4.34 -6.26 -0.68
N ARG A 142 4.01 -6.50 0.60
CA ARG A 142 4.93 -7.14 1.54
C ARG A 142 5.33 -8.55 1.10
N VAL A 143 4.39 -9.36 0.61
CA VAL A 143 4.71 -10.68 0.03
C VAL A 143 5.71 -10.53 -1.14
N LEU A 144 5.50 -9.57 -2.03
CA LEU A 144 6.38 -9.31 -3.17
C LEU A 144 7.78 -8.87 -2.75
N SER A 145 7.88 -8.00 -1.74
CA SER A 145 9.17 -7.47 -1.26
C SER A 145 9.94 -8.47 -0.41
N SER A 146 9.24 -9.25 0.42
CA SER A 146 9.86 -10.14 1.40
C SER A 146 10.16 -11.53 0.85
N TYR A 147 9.38 -12.01 -0.11
CA TYR A 147 9.51 -13.36 -0.66
C TYR A 147 9.55 -13.38 -2.20
N PRO A 148 10.46 -12.59 -2.83
CA PRO A 148 10.57 -12.56 -4.28
C PRO A 148 10.91 -13.95 -4.84
N GLY A 149 10.33 -14.32 -5.98
CA GLY A 149 10.59 -15.60 -6.65
C GLY A 149 9.74 -16.78 -6.16
N THR A 150 8.92 -16.61 -5.13
CA THR A 150 7.96 -17.65 -4.71
C THR A 150 6.71 -17.67 -5.58
N ILE A 151 6.00 -18.81 -5.66
CA ILE A 151 4.67 -18.90 -6.30
C ILE A 151 3.66 -17.92 -5.66
N PHE A 152 3.84 -17.58 -4.38
CA PHE A 152 3.01 -16.60 -3.69
C PHE A 152 3.28 -15.18 -4.16
N ALA A 153 4.54 -14.84 -4.47
CA ALA A 153 4.86 -13.56 -5.08
C ALA A 153 4.21 -13.43 -6.47
N GLU A 154 4.25 -14.46 -7.31
CA GLU A 154 3.57 -14.44 -8.61
C GLU A 154 2.07 -14.19 -8.48
N LYS A 155 1.39 -14.97 -7.61
CA LYS A 155 -0.02 -14.78 -7.31
C LYS A 155 -0.32 -13.41 -6.70
N ALA A 156 0.58 -12.86 -5.89
CA ALA A 156 0.42 -11.54 -5.28
C ALA A 156 0.48 -10.41 -6.31
N ARG A 157 1.29 -10.51 -7.37
CA ARG A 157 1.38 -9.47 -8.42
C ARG A 157 0.02 -9.18 -9.05
N GLU A 158 -0.71 -10.23 -9.43
CA GLU A 158 -2.05 -10.09 -10.00
C GLU A 158 -3.02 -9.42 -9.03
N LYS A 159 -2.93 -9.74 -7.74
CA LYS A 159 -3.79 -9.16 -6.70
C LYS A 159 -3.44 -7.70 -6.40
N VAL A 160 -2.16 -7.33 -6.45
CA VAL A 160 -1.72 -5.92 -6.35
C VAL A 160 -2.36 -5.09 -7.46
N GLU A 161 -2.29 -5.56 -8.71
CA GLU A 161 -2.88 -4.84 -9.84
C GLU A 161 -4.41 -4.74 -9.74
N PHE A 162 -5.07 -5.78 -9.24
CA PHE A 162 -6.49 -5.70 -8.89
C PHE A 162 -6.78 -4.63 -7.84
N CYS A 163 -6.05 -4.63 -6.71
CA CYS A 163 -6.29 -3.68 -5.62
C CYS A 163 -6.05 -2.24 -6.06
N LYS A 164 -4.97 -1.96 -6.79
CA LYS A 164 -4.70 -0.64 -7.37
C LYS A 164 -5.84 -0.20 -8.30
N ARG A 165 -6.28 -1.09 -9.21
CA ARG A 165 -7.39 -0.79 -10.12
C ARG A 165 -8.69 -0.52 -9.34
N ARG A 166 -9.01 -1.30 -8.32
CA ARG A 166 -10.20 -1.10 -7.48
C ARG A 166 -10.16 0.26 -6.75
N LEU A 167 -9.00 0.63 -6.20
CA LEU A 167 -8.81 1.92 -5.55
C LEU A 167 -8.93 3.07 -6.55
N LEU A 168 -8.34 2.94 -7.74
CA LEU A 168 -8.51 3.93 -8.80
C LEU A 168 -9.98 4.04 -9.26
N GLU A 169 -10.70 2.93 -9.38
CA GLU A 169 -12.12 2.95 -9.71
C GLU A 169 -12.97 3.70 -8.66
N HIS A 170 -12.63 3.54 -7.38
CA HIS A 170 -13.23 4.30 -6.28
C HIS A 170 -12.92 5.80 -6.42
N GLU A 171 -11.67 6.13 -6.76
CA GLU A 171 -11.23 7.51 -7.00
C GLU A 171 -11.96 8.18 -8.16
N LEU A 172 -12.13 7.45 -9.26
CA LEU A 172 -12.91 7.88 -10.42
C LEU A 172 -14.40 8.00 -10.11
N TYR A 173 -14.96 7.11 -9.28
CA TYR A 173 -16.37 7.15 -8.89
C TYR A 173 -16.72 8.45 -8.16
N ILE A 174 -15.93 8.81 -7.15
CA ILE A 174 -16.12 10.05 -6.38
C ILE A 174 -15.78 11.28 -7.22
N SER A 175 -14.72 11.22 -8.04
CA SER A 175 -14.37 12.30 -8.96
C SER A 175 -15.51 12.61 -9.94
N ARG A 176 -16.21 11.61 -10.48
CA ARG A 176 -17.39 11.83 -11.33
C ARG A 176 -18.53 12.51 -10.57
N PHE A 177 -18.74 12.18 -9.30
CA PHE A 177 -19.71 12.88 -8.45
C PHE A 177 -19.35 14.36 -8.26
N TYR A 178 -18.08 14.66 -7.94
CA TYR A 178 -17.63 16.05 -7.78
C TYR A 178 -17.58 16.85 -9.08
N MET A 179 -17.29 16.22 -10.22
CA MET A 179 -17.42 16.84 -11.54
C MET A 179 -18.85 17.30 -11.80
N LYS A 180 -19.86 16.49 -11.48
CA LYS A 180 -21.28 16.87 -11.61
C LYS A 180 -21.63 18.06 -10.70
N LYS A 181 -21.03 18.13 -9.52
CA LYS A 181 -21.17 19.25 -8.57
C LYS A 181 -20.28 20.46 -8.91
N LYS A 182 -19.58 20.45 -10.05
CA LYS A 182 -18.66 21.50 -10.52
C LYS A 182 -17.54 21.82 -9.52
N LYS A 183 -17.19 20.89 -8.63
CA LYS A 183 -16.10 21.03 -7.65
C LYS A 183 -14.77 20.59 -8.28
N TYR A 184 -14.30 21.31 -9.30
CA TYR A 184 -13.14 20.92 -10.09
C TYR A 184 -11.81 20.85 -9.31
N PRO A 185 -11.49 21.78 -8.39
CA PRO A 185 -10.25 21.68 -7.59
C PRO A 185 -10.19 20.40 -6.75
N ALA A 186 -11.33 19.95 -6.22
CA ALA A 186 -11.41 18.71 -5.45
C ALA A 186 -11.16 17.47 -6.33
N VAL A 187 -11.63 17.50 -7.58
CA VAL A 187 -11.37 16.45 -8.58
C VAL A 187 -9.89 16.42 -8.95
N GLU A 188 -9.30 17.59 -9.21
CA GLU A 188 -7.88 17.71 -9.52
C GLU A 188 -7.02 17.09 -8.40
N LYS A 189 -7.23 17.52 -7.15
CA LYS A 189 -6.49 16.99 -5.98
C LYS A 189 -6.60 15.47 -5.89
N ARG A 190 -7.83 14.93 -5.98
CA ARG A 190 -8.07 13.48 -5.88
C ARG A 190 -7.39 12.71 -7.00
N LEU A 191 -7.52 13.16 -8.25
CA LEU A 191 -7.00 12.44 -9.40
C LEU A 191 -5.47 12.55 -9.54
N LYS A 192 -4.86 13.67 -9.13
CA LYS A 192 -3.39 13.77 -9.02
C LYS A 192 -2.86 12.76 -7.99
N ALA A 193 -3.47 12.70 -6.80
CA ALA A 193 -3.11 11.70 -5.79
C ALA A 193 -3.34 10.25 -6.27
N ALA A 194 -4.45 10.00 -6.97
CA ALA A 194 -4.75 8.69 -7.54
C ALA A 194 -3.78 8.28 -8.66
N LEU A 195 -3.30 9.23 -9.46
CA LEU A 195 -2.30 9.00 -10.51
C LEU A 195 -0.98 8.54 -9.91
N LEU A 196 -0.55 9.21 -8.84
CA LEU A 196 0.64 8.83 -8.10
C LEU A 196 0.55 7.43 -7.48
N ALA A 197 -0.57 7.16 -6.81
CA ALA A 197 -0.72 5.96 -6.01
C ALA A 197 -1.07 4.72 -6.86
N TYR A 198 -1.85 4.91 -7.93
CA TYR A 198 -2.48 3.81 -8.68
C TYR A 198 -2.32 3.92 -10.20
N GLY A 199 -1.43 4.82 -10.67
CA GLY A 199 -1.00 4.86 -12.05
C GLY A 199 -0.42 3.52 -12.53
N GLY A 200 -0.49 3.30 -13.83
CA GLY A 200 -0.07 2.09 -14.55
C GLY A 200 -1.16 1.05 -14.69
N THR A 201 -2.33 1.28 -14.08
CA THR A 201 -3.47 0.38 -14.18
C THR A 201 -4.27 0.62 -15.45
N GLU A 202 -5.12 -0.34 -15.82
CA GLU A 202 -6.01 -0.31 -16.99
C GLU A 202 -6.93 0.93 -17.06
N LYS A 203 -7.11 1.66 -15.94
CA LYS A 203 -7.98 2.85 -15.84
C LYS A 203 -7.23 4.17 -15.85
N GLU A 204 -5.91 4.15 -16.05
CA GLU A 204 -5.11 5.38 -16.08
C GLU A 204 -5.58 6.33 -17.20
N ASP A 205 -5.98 5.81 -18.36
CA ASP A 205 -6.50 6.61 -19.47
C ASP A 205 -7.76 7.41 -19.10
N GLU A 206 -8.72 6.79 -18.41
CA GLU A 206 -9.92 7.45 -17.88
C GLU A 206 -9.55 8.52 -16.84
N LEU A 207 -8.59 8.22 -15.95
CA LEU A 207 -8.10 9.19 -14.98
C LEU A 207 -7.51 10.41 -15.68
N LEU A 208 -6.56 10.20 -16.60
CA LEU A 208 -5.86 11.28 -17.30
C LEU A 208 -6.86 12.18 -18.04
N TYR A 209 -7.85 11.58 -18.69
CA TYR A 209 -8.91 12.32 -19.37
C TYR A 209 -9.76 13.13 -18.37
N LEU A 210 -10.21 12.53 -17.27
CA LEU A 210 -11.07 13.21 -16.30
C LEU A 210 -10.32 14.33 -15.56
N LEU A 211 -9.04 14.11 -15.25
CA LEU A 211 -8.14 15.12 -14.68
C LEU A 211 -7.98 16.29 -15.64
N ALA A 212 -7.66 16.04 -16.91
CA ALA A 212 -7.59 17.09 -17.93
C ALA A 212 -8.91 17.87 -18.06
N LEU A 213 -10.07 17.20 -18.02
CA LEU A 213 -11.36 17.89 -18.04
C LEU A 213 -11.55 18.83 -16.85
N SER A 214 -11.15 18.40 -15.65
CA SER A 214 -11.23 19.25 -14.45
C SER A 214 -10.31 20.48 -14.55
N LEU A 215 -9.11 20.32 -15.11
CA LEU A 215 -8.14 21.40 -15.35
C LEU A 215 -8.64 22.41 -16.39
N LEU A 216 -9.22 21.94 -17.50
CA LEU A 216 -9.85 22.82 -18.51
C LEU A 216 -10.98 23.65 -17.91
N LYS A 217 -11.78 23.06 -17.01
CA LYS A 217 -12.86 23.80 -16.31
C LYS A 217 -12.34 24.86 -15.34
N GLN A 218 -11.08 24.75 -14.93
CA GLN A 218 -10.36 25.74 -14.13
C GLN A 218 -9.50 26.70 -14.97
N LYS A 219 -9.56 26.63 -16.30
CA LYS A 219 -8.73 27.41 -17.24
C LYS A 219 -7.22 27.12 -17.15
N LYS A 220 -6.82 25.98 -16.56
CA LYS A 220 -5.44 25.48 -16.51
C LYS A 220 -5.08 24.72 -17.79
N GLU A 221 -5.06 25.43 -18.92
CA GLU A 221 -4.99 24.80 -20.24
C GLU A 221 -3.65 24.11 -20.55
N ALA A 222 -2.53 24.68 -20.12
CA ALA A 222 -1.20 24.10 -20.33
C ALA A 222 -1.05 22.74 -19.64
N GLU A 223 -1.41 22.66 -18.36
CA GLU A 223 -1.44 21.40 -17.60
C GLU A 223 -2.41 20.39 -18.24
N ALA A 224 -3.63 20.83 -18.62
CA ALA A 224 -4.59 19.93 -19.25
C ALA A 224 -4.07 19.35 -20.56
N ALA A 225 -3.44 20.17 -21.41
CA ALA A 225 -2.83 19.74 -22.66
C ALA A 225 -1.73 18.69 -22.42
N ALA A 226 -0.99 18.83 -21.32
CA ALA A 226 0.05 17.88 -20.94
C ALA A 226 -0.54 16.48 -20.68
N TYR A 227 -1.64 16.38 -19.91
CA TYR A 227 -2.31 15.11 -19.62
C TYR A 227 -2.98 14.50 -20.85
N LEU A 228 -3.63 15.32 -21.69
CA LEU A 228 -4.26 14.85 -22.93
C LEU A 228 -3.22 14.33 -23.94
N ARG A 229 -2.07 14.99 -24.04
CA ARG A 229 -0.96 14.56 -24.90
C ARG A 229 -0.39 13.24 -24.42
N HIS A 230 -0.17 13.10 -23.11
CA HIS A 230 0.27 11.85 -22.50
C HIS A 230 -0.71 10.72 -22.80
N LEU A 231 -2.02 10.96 -22.61
CA LEU A 231 -3.08 9.99 -22.92
C LEU A 231 -3.02 9.55 -24.39
N SER A 232 -2.99 10.51 -25.32
CA SER A 232 -3.07 10.24 -26.76
C SER A 232 -1.85 9.47 -27.28
N LYS A 233 -0.66 9.76 -26.73
CA LYS A 233 0.59 9.11 -27.10
C LYS A 233 0.74 7.71 -26.51
N ASN A 234 0.43 7.54 -25.23
CA ASN A 234 0.74 6.31 -24.49
C ASN A 234 -0.41 5.30 -24.47
N TYR A 235 -1.64 5.73 -24.77
CA TYR A 235 -2.83 4.87 -24.78
C TYR A 235 -3.53 4.87 -26.15
N PRO A 236 -2.89 4.35 -27.21
CA PRO A 236 -3.39 4.44 -28.59
C PRO A 236 -4.73 3.73 -28.81
N LYS A 237 -5.06 2.74 -27.97
CA LYS A 237 -6.33 1.97 -27.99
C LYS A 237 -7.39 2.52 -27.03
N SER A 238 -7.12 3.61 -26.32
CA SER A 238 -8.08 4.19 -25.37
C SER A 238 -9.31 4.75 -26.07
N ARG A 239 -10.49 4.49 -25.50
CA ARG A 239 -11.75 5.12 -25.92
C ARG A 239 -11.76 6.65 -25.75
N TYR A 240 -10.83 7.20 -24.98
CA TYR A 240 -10.71 8.63 -24.72
C TYR A 240 -9.77 9.34 -25.70
N ARG A 241 -8.98 8.60 -26.48
CA ARG A 241 -7.96 9.16 -27.36
C ARG A 241 -8.52 10.21 -28.34
N GLY A 242 -9.54 9.86 -29.13
CA GLY A 242 -10.10 10.82 -30.10
C GLY A 242 -10.65 12.09 -29.43
N LYS A 243 -11.28 11.95 -28.26
CA LYS A 243 -11.76 13.10 -27.47
C LYS A 243 -10.61 13.93 -26.90
N ALA A 244 -9.48 13.30 -26.60
CA ALA A 244 -8.29 13.99 -26.11
C ALA A 244 -7.61 14.78 -27.23
N GLU A 245 -7.44 14.18 -28.40
CA GLU A 245 -6.89 14.82 -29.61
C GLU A 245 -7.75 16.01 -30.06
N GLU A 246 -9.09 15.85 -30.09
CA GLU A 246 -10.03 16.95 -30.41
C GLU A 246 -9.86 18.13 -29.44
N ARG A 247 -9.70 17.85 -28.14
CA ARG A 247 -9.52 18.91 -27.13
C ARG A 247 -8.15 19.56 -27.23
N LEU A 248 -7.11 18.78 -27.47
CA LEU A 248 -5.76 19.30 -27.69
C LEU A 248 -5.72 20.30 -28.85
N ALA A 249 -6.39 20.00 -29.96
CA ALA A 249 -6.44 20.87 -31.13
C ALA A 249 -7.11 22.23 -30.85
N ARG A 250 -7.96 22.32 -29.80
CA ARG A 250 -8.66 23.55 -29.40
C ARG A 250 -7.85 24.40 -28.42
N ILE A 251 -6.88 23.81 -27.74
CA ILE A 251 -6.07 24.51 -26.74
C ILE A 251 -5.00 25.34 -27.46
N LYS A 252 -4.90 26.63 -27.13
CA LYS A 252 -3.92 27.57 -27.72
C LYS A 252 -2.87 27.99 -26.69
N VAL A 253 -1.99 27.07 -26.31
CA VAL A 253 -0.84 27.39 -25.44
C VAL A 253 0.47 27.35 -26.23
N LYS A 254 1.37 28.30 -25.93
CA LYS A 254 2.70 28.40 -26.58
C LYS A 254 3.57 27.18 -26.28
N GLU A 255 3.52 26.70 -25.04
CA GLU A 255 4.26 25.52 -24.59
C GLU A 255 3.35 24.59 -23.80
N VAL A 256 3.47 23.30 -24.07
CA VAL A 256 2.78 22.25 -23.32
C VAL A 256 3.84 21.54 -22.50
N PRO A 257 3.77 21.58 -21.16
CA PRO A 257 4.72 20.85 -20.33
C PRO A 257 4.65 19.36 -20.68
N GLU A 258 5.80 18.69 -20.69
CA GLU A 258 5.82 17.24 -20.90
C GLU A 258 5.51 16.55 -19.57
N ILE A 259 4.42 15.77 -19.50
CA ILE A 259 4.19 14.93 -18.33
C ILE A 259 5.11 13.73 -18.41
N LEU A 260 6.27 13.85 -17.78
CA LEU A 260 6.99 12.67 -17.32
C LEU A 260 6.35 12.25 -15.99
N ILE A 261 5.53 11.19 -16.00
CA ILE A 261 5.16 10.52 -14.74
C ILE A 261 6.44 9.84 -14.25
N ILE A 262 7.04 10.40 -13.21
CA ILE A 262 8.35 9.96 -12.69
C ILE A 262 8.18 9.05 -11.49
N ALA A 263 7.18 9.31 -10.64
CA ALA A 263 6.88 8.48 -9.49
C ALA A 263 5.55 7.73 -9.67
N ARG A 264 5.64 6.40 -9.77
CA ARG A 264 4.52 5.52 -9.43
C ARG A 264 4.82 5.01 -8.03
N GLY A 265 4.24 5.67 -7.02
CA GLY A 265 4.43 5.28 -5.63
C GLY A 265 3.90 3.88 -5.39
N SER A 266 4.54 3.14 -4.48
CA SER A 266 3.96 1.92 -3.92
C SER A 266 2.61 2.27 -3.30
N ALA A 267 1.56 1.80 -3.94
CA ALA A 267 0.18 2.10 -3.62
C ALA A 267 -0.15 1.89 -2.13
N ALA A 268 -0.99 2.78 -1.58
CA ALA A 268 -1.58 2.77 -0.22
C ALA A 268 -0.73 3.35 0.91
N VAL A 269 -0.46 4.65 0.82
CA VAL A 269 0.05 5.43 1.94
C VAL A 269 -0.90 6.63 2.16
N PRO A 270 -1.50 6.83 3.35
CA PRO A 270 -2.29 8.03 3.70
C PRO A 270 -1.50 9.32 3.44
N GLU A 271 -2.16 10.46 3.19
CA GLU A 271 -1.51 11.77 2.92
C GLU A 271 -0.49 12.14 4.03
N GLU A 272 -0.77 11.76 5.29
CA GLU A 272 0.12 11.90 6.47
C GLU A 272 1.35 10.99 6.48
N ILE A 273 1.32 9.85 5.76
CA ILE A 273 2.44 8.92 5.65
C ILE A 273 3.15 9.10 4.30
N VAL A 274 2.48 9.61 3.25
CA VAL A 274 3.09 9.95 1.95
C VAL A 274 4.09 11.06 2.19
N PHE A 275 3.68 12.10 2.93
CA PHE A 275 4.54 13.18 3.41
C PHE A 275 4.97 12.97 4.88
N GLY A 276 5.13 11.71 5.30
CA GLY A 276 5.81 11.39 6.56
C GLY A 276 7.30 11.74 6.48
N ARG A 277 7.99 11.77 7.63
CA ARG A 277 9.45 11.94 7.64
C ARG A 277 10.10 10.87 6.76
N PRO A 278 10.92 11.24 5.76
CA PRO A 278 11.57 10.27 4.92
C PRO A 278 12.57 9.46 5.76
N LYS A 279 12.85 8.23 5.35
CA LYS A 279 13.93 7.46 5.95
C LYS A 279 15.25 7.99 5.40
N ILE A 280 16.09 8.55 6.27
CA ILE A 280 17.42 9.05 5.91
C ILE A 280 18.48 8.14 6.54
N THR A 281 19.44 7.72 5.74
CA THR A 281 20.64 7.01 6.20
C THR A 281 21.87 7.73 5.67
N ALA A 282 22.88 7.94 6.50
CA ALA A 282 24.14 8.60 6.14
C ALA A 282 25.27 8.07 7.05
N LEU A 283 26.52 8.34 6.68
CA LEU A 283 27.67 8.03 7.53
C LEU A 283 27.76 8.96 8.74
N ARG A 284 27.35 10.22 8.59
CA ARG A 284 27.38 11.23 9.66
C ARG A 284 26.05 11.99 9.72
N HIS A 285 25.66 12.36 10.93
CA HIS A 285 24.49 13.19 11.22
C HIS A 285 24.84 14.15 12.35
N GLU A 286 24.60 15.43 12.14
CA GLU A 286 24.80 16.51 13.10
C GLU A 286 23.57 17.42 13.12
N ARG A 287 23.18 17.91 14.29
CA ARG A 287 22.10 18.89 14.43
C ARG A 287 22.69 20.25 14.77
N ILE A 288 22.36 21.25 13.96
CA ILE A 288 22.79 22.64 14.12
C ILE A 288 21.64 23.38 14.83
N GLU A 289 21.72 23.45 16.16
CA GLU A 289 20.64 24.00 17.00
C GLU A 289 20.31 25.47 16.64
N GLU A 290 21.32 26.31 16.42
CA GLU A 290 21.16 27.74 16.09
C GLU A 290 20.32 28.00 14.83
N LYS A 291 20.28 27.03 13.91
CA LYS A 291 19.58 27.15 12.62
C LYS A 291 18.38 26.21 12.51
N GLU A 292 18.03 25.49 13.57
CA GLU A 292 17.01 24.42 13.56
C GLU A 292 17.17 23.49 12.33
N THR A 293 18.42 23.13 12.01
CA THR A 293 18.77 22.40 10.79
C THR A 293 19.51 21.12 11.12
N ASP A 294 19.04 19.99 10.58
CA ASP A 294 19.78 18.74 10.58
C ASP A 294 20.67 18.65 9.34
N PHE A 295 21.90 18.16 9.52
CA PHE A 295 22.90 17.99 8.47
C PHE A 295 23.35 16.52 8.41
N TRP A 296 23.29 15.93 7.22
CA TRP A 296 23.80 14.59 6.93
C TRP A 296 24.89 14.66 5.88
N SER A 297 25.92 13.81 6.04
CA SER A 297 27.01 13.70 5.07
C SER A 297 27.56 12.28 4.95
N GLY A 298 28.17 12.02 3.80
CA GLY A 298 28.80 10.74 3.46
C GLY A 298 27.77 9.69 3.04
N ASP A 299 27.61 9.51 1.74
CA ASP A 299 26.66 8.58 1.10
C ASP A 299 25.24 8.69 1.65
N VAL A 300 24.72 9.92 1.65
CA VAL A 300 23.36 10.16 2.14
C VAL A 300 22.36 9.49 1.20
N LYS A 301 21.46 8.71 1.77
CA LYS A 301 20.33 8.09 1.08
C LYS A 301 19.05 8.46 1.78
N LEU A 302 18.14 9.06 1.02
CA LEU A 302 16.79 9.42 1.43
C LEU A 302 15.80 8.53 0.69
N GLU A 303 14.90 7.88 1.44
CA GLU A 303 13.80 7.07 0.91
C GLU A 303 12.46 7.61 1.44
N GLY A 304 11.61 8.11 0.54
CA GLY A 304 10.33 8.73 0.89
C GLY A 304 9.58 9.17 -0.36
N TRP A 305 8.29 9.47 -0.27
CA TRP A 305 7.48 10.06 -1.35
C TRP A 305 7.50 9.30 -2.71
N GLY A 306 7.84 8.01 -2.72
CA GLY A 306 8.00 7.24 -3.97
C GLY A 306 9.28 7.55 -4.75
N ILE A 307 10.27 8.19 -4.10
CA ILE A 307 11.60 8.46 -4.65
C ILE A 307 12.70 7.88 -3.74
N THR A 308 13.86 7.63 -4.34
CA THR A 308 15.11 7.40 -3.63
C THR A 308 16.09 8.47 -4.08
N LEU A 309 16.53 9.32 -3.17
CA LEU A 309 17.55 10.33 -3.43
C LEU A 309 18.87 9.86 -2.81
N ARG A 310 19.96 9.93 -3.58
CA ARG A 310 21.33 9.79 -3.09
C ARG A 310 22.08 11.08 -3.34
N CYS A 311 22.90 11.50 -2.39
CA CYS A 311 23.74 12.70 -2.49
C CYS A 311 24.90 12.65 -1.50
N ASP A 312 25.84 13.58 -1.64
CA ASP A 312 27.01 13.66 -0.75
C ASP A 312 26.63 14.31 0.58
N THR A 313 25.79 15.34 0.52
CA THR A 313 25.32 16.09 1.68
C THR A 313 23.84 16.42 1.56
N LEU A 314 23.17 16.48 2.71
CA LEU A 314 21.76 16.82 2.83
C LEU A 314 21.56 17.71 4.06
N THR A 315 20.85 18.82 3.90
CA THR A 315 20.30 19.61 5.01
C THR A 315 18.80 19.49 5.06
N ALA A 316 18.21 19.45 6.24
CA ALA A 316 16.77 19.61 6.45
C ALA A 316 16.50 20.66 7.52
N LYS A 317 15.68 21.65 7.18
CA LYS A 317 15.24 22.68 8.11
C LYS A 317 13.94 22.25 8.79
N GLU A 318 13.91 22.37 10.10
CA GLU A 318 12.75 22.03 10.92
C GLU A 318 12.05 23.30 11.39
N ARG A 319 10.71 23.30 11.38
CA ARG A 319 9.88 24.37 11.96
C ARG A 319 8.78 23.72 12.78
N MET A 320 8.68 24.06 14.07
CA MET A 320 7.68 23.49 14.99
C MET A 320 7.66 21.94 14.98
N GLY A 321 8.84 21.29 14.93
CA GLY A 321 8.96 19.82 14.96
C GLY A 321 8.64 19.11 13.63
N ARG A 322 8.49 19.86 12.53
CA ARG A 322 8.24 19.32 11.18
C ARG A 322 9.31 19.80 10.21
N MET A 323 9.80 18.90 9.36
CA MET A 323 10.66 19.30 8.23
C MET A 323 9.83 20.10 7.24
N VAL A 324 10.35 21.26 6.84
CA VAL A 324 9.69 22.16 5.87
C VAL A 324 10.47 22.25 4.57
N GLU A 325 11.80 22.26 4.65
CA GLU A 325 12.69 22.43 3.51
C GLU A 325 13.87 21.48 3.62
N MET A 326 14.30 20.92 2.48
CA MET A 326 15.52 20.13 2.41
C MET A 326 16.36 20.55 1.21
N SER A 327 17.67 20.45 1.31
CA SER A 327 18.58 20.71 0.20
C SER A 327 19.66 19.63 0.15
N ALA A 328 19.82 19.02 -1.02
CA ALA A 328 20.81 18.01 -1.32
C ALA A 328 21.83 18.57 -2.32
N TRP A 329 23.12 18.30 -2.09
CA TRP A 329 24.22 18.76 -2.94
C TRP A 329 25.20 17.64 -3.29
N GLY A 330 25.97 17.87 -4.35
CA GLY A 330 27.02 16.97 -4.84
C GLY A 330 26.52 16.12 -6.01
N ASP A 331 26.90 14.85 -6.05
CA ASP A 331 26.40 13.90 -7.04
C ASP A 331 24.97 13.45 -6.72
N VAL A 332 24.00 14.36 -6.86
CA VAL A 332 22.60 14.07 -6.54
C VAL A 332 22.00 13.15 -7.60
N LYS A 333 21.57 11.97 -7.16
CA LYS A 333 20.86 10.98 -7.96
C LYS A 333 19.46 10.76 -7.39
N VAL A 334 18.44 11.18 -8.12
CA VAL A 334 17.04 10.95 -7.80
C VAL A 334 16.52 9.80 -8.65
N LYS A 335 16.18 8.69 -8.01
CA LYS A 335 15.56 7.53 -8.64
C LYS A 335 14.08 7.48 -8.32
N SER A 336 13.26 7.24 -9.34
CA SER A 336 11.85 6.96 -9.15
C SER A 336 11.36 5.98 -10.21
N GLY A 337 10.86 4.83 -9.75
CA GLY A 337 10.57 3.68 -10.63
C GLY A 337 11.80 3.24 -11.43
N SER A 338 11.67 3.23 -12.76
CA SER A 338 12.74 2.85 -13.71
C SER A 338 13.54 4.04 -14.25
N LYS A 339 13.31 5.26 -13.73
CA LYS A 339 13.96 6.49 -14.22
C LYS A 339 14.94 7.00 -13.18
N GLU A 340 16.04 7.56 -13.70
CA GLU A 340 17.09 8.15 -12.88
C GLU A 340 17.34 9.58 -13.37
N ILE A 341 17.31 10.53 -12.44
CA ILE A 341 17.64 11.93 -12.67
C ILE A 341 18.93 12.21 -11.91
N PHE A 342 19.86 12.90 -12.55
CA PHE A 342 21.09 13.36 -11.93
C PHE A 342 21.14 14.87 -12.00
N CYS A 343 21.61 15.53 -10.94
CA CYS A 343 21.76 16.97 -10.86
C CYS A 343 22.84 17.31 -9.82
N GLY A 344 23.38 18.54 -9.83
CA GLY A 344 24.33 18.99 -8.80
C GLY A 344 23.63 19.40 -7.50
N ARG A 345 22.38 19.85 -7.62
CA ARG A 345 21.56 20.30 -6.49
C ARG A 345 20.10 19.85 -6.63
N ALA A 346 19.51 19.44 -5.52
CA ALA A 346 18.06 19.26 -5.40
C ALA A 346 17.53 19.95 -4.13
N SER A 347 16.61 20.89 -4.29
CA SER A 347 15.91 21.56 -3.19
C SER A 347 14.47 21.06 -3.11
N ILE A 348 14.04 20.66 -1.92
CA ILE A 348 12.74 20.06 -1.65
C ILE A 348 11.97 21.00 -0.73
N ASP A 349 10.82 21.46 -1.21
CA ASP A 349 9.83 22.18 -0.42
C ASP A 349 8.70 21.21 -0.08
N LEU A 350 8.52 20.93 1.21
CA LEU A 350 7.52 19.98 1.68
C LEU A 350 6.14 20.62 1.88
N GLU A 351 6.06 21.95 1.96
CA GLU A 351 4.80 22.69 2.01
C GLU A 351 4.17 22.79 0.62
N GLU A 352 4.98 23.20 -0.36
CA GLU A 352 4.60 23.28 -1.78
C GLU A 352 4.66 21.92 -2.48
N LYS A 353 5.24 20.91 -1.83
CA LYS A 353 5.35 19.53 -2.34
C LYS A 353 6.09 19.44 -3.67
N VAL A 354 7.16 20.21 -3.81
CA VAL A 354 7.98 20.27 -5.03
C VAL A 354 9.44 19.96 -4.72
N MET A 355 10.08 19.26 -5.65
CA MET A 355 11.52 19.08 -5.68
C MET A 355 12.06 19.76 -6.93
N VAL A 356 12.88 20.77 -6.73
CA VAL A 356 13.57 21.52 -7.76
C VAL A 356 14.97 20.96 -7.93
N MET A 357 15.31 20.51 -9.14
CA MET A 357 16.61 19.97 -9.51
C MET A 357 17.30 20.93 -10.47
N GLU A 358 18.50 21.37 -10.10
CA GLU A 358 19.29 22.41 -10.77
C GLU A 358 20.74 21.93 -10.95
N GLU A 359 21.59 22.74 -11.56
CA GLU A 359 22.99 22.40 -11.84
C GLU A 359 23.10 21.19 -12.80
N ASN A 360 22.73 21.43 -14.06
CA ASN A 360 22.77 20.48 -15.17
C ASN A 360 21.95 19.19 -14.95
N PRO A 361 20.65 19.32 -14.61
CA PRO A 361 19.79 18.17 -14.43
C PRO A 361 19.68 17.34 -15.72
N ARG A 362 19.86 16.02 -15.60
CA ARG A 362 19.78 15.05 -16.69
C ARG A 362 18.95 13.84 -16.32
N ILE A 363 18.03 13.45 -17.20
CA ILE A 363 17.20 12.24 -17.02
C ILE A 363 17.77 11.13 -17.91
N ILE A 364 17.95 9.96 -17.34
CA ILE A 364 18.33 8.73 -18.02
C ILE A 364 17.15 7.75 -17.96
N GLY A 365 16.59 7.40 -19.12
CA GLY A 365 15.51 6.42 -19.21
C GLY A 365 15.14 6.07 -20.66
N GLY A 366 14.93 4.78 -20.93
CA GLY A 366 14.47 4.29 -22.24
C GLY A 366 15.46 4.50 -23.40
N GLY A 367 16.77 4.53 -23.13
CA GLY A 367 17.82 4.71 -24.14
C GLY A 367 18.07 6.16 -24.57
N THR A 368 17.39 7.15 -23.97
CA THR A 368 17.60 8.57 -24.26
C THR A 368 18.05 9.33 -23.02
N VAL A 369 19.07 10.18 -23.17
CA VAL A 369 19.52 11.14 -22.15
C VAL A 369 18.94 12.51 -22.49
N ARG A 370 18.26 13.15 -21.53
CA ARG A 370 17.70 14.50 -21.72
C ARG A 370 18.26 15.44 -20.67
N ARG A 371 18.79 16.58 -21.11
CA ARG A 371 19.28 17.67 -20.25
C ARG A 371 18.27 18.81 -20.19
N ALA A 372 18.32 19.56 -19.10
CA ALA A 372 17.52 20.77 -18.89
C ALA A 372 18.33 21.76 -18.06
N GLU A 373 17.88 23.01 -18.01
CA GLU A 373 18.41 24.01 -17.09
C GLU A 373 17.92 23.71 -15.67
N LYS A 374 16.61 23.43 -15.58
CA LYS A 374 15.89 23.17 -14.34
C LYS A 374 14.85 22.09 -14.55
N MET A 375 14.68 21.23 -13.56
CA MET A 375 13.59 20.26 -13.54
C MET A 375 12.81 20.37 -12.24
N ILE A 376 11.48 20.40 -12.31
CA ILE A 376 10.62 20.53 -11.13
C ILE A 376 9.76 19.28 -11.03
N LEU A 377 10.01 18.46 -10.00
CA LEU A 377 9.23 17.28 -9.68
C LEU A 377 8.19 17.65 -8.63
N HIS A 378 6.92 17.64 -9.03
CA HIS A 378 5.79 17.77 -8.12
C HIS A 378 5.60 16.43 -7.39
N LEU A 379 5.94 16.38 -6.11
CA LEU A 379 5.95 15.18 -5.28
C LEU A 379 4.52 14.64 -4.99
N ASP A 380 3.49 15.44 -5.22
CA ASP A 380 2.07 15.14 -5.01
C ASP A 380 1.33 14.58 -6.25
N SER A 381 1.91 14.77 -7.43
CA SER A 381 1.36 14.34 -8.72
C SER A 381 2.34 13.50 -9.53
N GLY A 382 3.63 13.51 -9.16
CA GLY A 382 4.72 12.83 -9.86
C GLY A 382 5.04 13.45 -11.20
N LEU A 383 4.47 14.64 -11.46
CA LEU A 383 4.70 15.46 -12.65
C LEU A 383 6.13 15.99 -12.59
N LEU A 384 6.93 15.71 -13.62
CA LEU A 384 8.17 16.42 -13.84
C LEU A 384 8.02 17.46 -14.94
N GLU A 385 8.22 18.72 -14.58
CA GLU A 385 8.42 19.81 -15.52
C GLU A 385 9.89 19.89 -15.92
N VAL A 386 10.15 20.02 -17.21
CA VAL A 386 11.50 20.11 -17.77
C VAL A 386 11.63 21.48 -18.43
N ILE A 387 12.35 22.39 -17.79
CA ILE A 387 12.56 23.75 -18.25
C ILE A 387 13.86 23.78 -19.05
N LYS A 388 13.74 23.99 -20.36
CA LYS A 388 14.88 24.09 -21.29
C LYS A 388 15.23 25.56 -21.50
N GLU A 389 16.51 25.85 -21.76
CA GLU A 389 16.92 27.16 -22.25
C GLU A 389 16.11 27.55 -23.49
N LYS A 390 15.72 28.82 -23.56
CA LYS A 390 15.38 29.43 -24.86
C LYS A 390 16.66 29.41 -25.71
N PRO A 391 16.60 29.01 -26.99
CA PRO A 391 17.71 29.33 -27.88
C PRO A 391 17.89 30.84 -27.85
N ALA A 392 19.13 31.31 -27.62
CA ALA A 392 19.46 32.72 -27.71
C ALA A 392 18.92 33.25 -29.06
N GLU A 393 17.99 34.20 -29.00
CA GLU A 393 17.61 34.97 -30.17
C GLU A 393 18.90 35.60 -30.72
N GLY A 394 19.17 35.32 -31.99
CA GLY A 394 20.45 35.60 -32.63
C GLY A 394 20.87 37.06 -32.53
N MET A 395 22.18 37.25 -32.37
CA MET A 395 22.90 38.46 -32.76
C MET A 395 22.77 38.73 -34.26
#